data_AF-X0KFP2-F1
#
_entry.id   AF-X0KFP2-F1
#
_cell.length_a   1.000
_cell.length_b   1.000
_cell.length_c   1.000
_cell.angle_alpha   90.00
_cell.angle_beta   90.00
_cell.angle_gamma   90.00
#
_symmetry.space_group_name_H-M   'P 1'
#
loop_
_entity.id
_entity.type
_entity.pdbx_description
1 polymer ?
#
loop_
_entity_poly.entity_id
_entity_poly.type
_entity_poly.pdbx_seq_one_letter_code
_entity_poly.pdbx_strand_id
1 'polypeptide(L)'
;MSFEGRLATLDPLIAERVPPHCTALFEAKQAKGLTFEAIAKHLGRSEVACAALFYAQTTATDEDIEKLSQLLDLPLLMLTKAMAVFPNRGHSGPMPPVEPLIYRLYEVVQNYGYAYKAILNEKFGDGIMSAIRFGTKVEKDIDEEGNPWVVITMRGKW
;
A
#
# COMPACT_ATOMS: atom_id res chain seq x y z
N MET A 1 -13.53 21.16 4.97
CA MET A 1 -14.32 20.25 4.11
C MET A 1 -14.19 18.87 4.72
N SER A 2 -15.28 18.23 5.14
CA SER A 2 -15.20 16.84 5.64
C SER A 2 -14.95 15.92 4.45
N PHE A 3 -13.90 15.10 4.54
CA PHE A 3 -13.60 14.05 3.57
C PHE A 3 -14.41 12.77 3.85
N GLU A 4 -15.39 12.87 4.76
CA GLU A 4 -16.23 11.77 5.20
C GLU A 4 -16.96 11.13 4.00
N GLY A 5 -16.86 9.82 3.90
CA GLY A 5 -17.47 9.02 2.84
C GLY A 5 -16.69 8.95 1.52
N ARG A 6 -15.58 9.70 1.35
CA ARG A 6 -14.73 9.55 0.15
C ARG A 6 -13.80 8.36 0.29
N LEU A 7 -13.78 7.51 -0.74
CA LEU A 7 -12.94 6.30 -0.78
C LEU A 7 -11.91 6.40 -1.89
N ALA A 8 -10.71 5.90 -1.64
CA ALA A 8 -9.72 5.66 -2.68
C ALA A 8 -10.26 4.63 -3.69
N THR A 9 -10.12 4.96 -4.98
CA THR A 9 -10.52 4.17 -6.14
C THR A 9 -9.31 3.85 -7.02
N LEU A 10 -9.47 2.94 -7.97
CA LEU A 10 -8.45 2.66 -8.97
C LEU A 10 -8.59 3.63 -10.16
N ASP A 11 -7.54 4.38 -10.45
CA ASP A 11 -7.50 5.22 -11.65
C ASP A 11 -7.41 4.36 -12.93
N PRO A 12 -8.13 4.69 -14.02
CA PRO A 12 -8.10 3.89 -15.24
C PRO A 12 -6.71 3.70 -15.86
N LEU A 13 -5.83 4.70 -15.81
CA LEU A 13 -4.46 4.60 -16.35
C LEU A 13 -3.59 3.65 -15.51
N ILE A 14 -3.93 3.50 -14.23
CA ILE A 14 -3.28 2.55 -13.33
C ILE A 14 -3.89 1.16 -13.51
N ALA A 15 -5.21 1.07 -13.76
CA ALA A 15 -5.90 -0.19 -14.01
C ALA A 15 -5.29 -0.98 -15.19
N GLU A 16 -4.81 -0.29 -16.23
CA GLU A 16 -4.12 -0.90 -17.37
C GLU A 16 -2.76 -1.52 -17.01
N ARG A 17 -2.19 -1.17 -15.85
CA ARG A 17 -0.85 -1.58 -15.40
C ARG A 17 -0.86 -2.62 -14.30
N VAL A 18 -2.04 -2.91 -13.74
CA VAL A 18 -2.22 -3.90 -12.68
C VAL A 18 -3.09 -5.07 -13.17
N PRO A 19 -3.02 -6.24 -12.53
CA PRO A 19 -3.88 -7.36 -12.91
C PRO A 19 -5.37 -7.01 -12.83
N PRO A 20 -6.23 -7.55 -13.73
CA PRO A 20 -7.65 -7.18 -13.80
C PRO A 20 -8.46 -7.36 -12.51
N HIS A 21 -8.06 -8.28 -11.64
CA HIS A 21 -8.73 -8.48 -10.34
C HIS A 21 -8.62 -7.26 -9.42
N CYS A 22 -7.62 -6.40 -9.60
CA CYS A 22 -7.48 -5.16 -8.83
C CYS A 22 -8.70 -4.26 -9.02
N THR A 23 -9.17 -4.13 -10.27
CA THR A 23 -10.39 -3.37 -10.59
C THR A 23 -11.59 -3.91 -9.85
N ALA A 24 -11.82 -5.24 -9.90
CA ALA A 24 -12.92 -5.88 -9.20
C ALA A 24 -12.87 -5.66 -7.67
N LEU A 25 -11.67 -5.72 -7.07
CA LEU A 25 -11.48 -5.44 -5.64
C LEU A 25 -11.85 -3.98 -5.30
N PHE A 26 -11.38 -3.01 -6.09
CA PHE A 26 -11.68 -1.59 -5.87
C PHE A 26 -13.15 -1.25 -6.07
N GLU A 27 -13.79 -1.80 -7.10
CA GLU A 27 -15.22 -1.63 -7.37
C GLU A 27 -16.07 -2.21 -6.25
N ALA A 28 -15.79 -3.44 -5.79
CA ALA A 28 -16.51 -4.06 -4.70
C ALA A 28 -16.31 -3.31 -3.37
N LYS A 29 -15.08 -2.84 -3.10
CA LYS A 29 -14.79 -1.96 -1.95
C LYS A 29 -15.61 -0.67 -2.01
N GLN A 30 -15.73 -0.05 -3.18
CA GLN A 30 -16.51 1.18 -3.37
C GLN A 30 -18.00 0.91 -3.17
N ALA A 31 -18.53 -0.15 -3.78
CA ALA A 31 -19.94 -0.54 -3.68
C ALA A 31 -20.37 -0.81 -2.22
N LYS A 32 -19.47 -1.34 -1.40
CA LYS A 32 -19.71 -1.61 0.03
C LYS A 32 -19.36 -0.45 0.96
N GLY A 33 -18.83 0.66 0.44
CA GLY A 33 -18.48 1.81 1.29
C GLY A 33 -17.30 1.55 2.24
N LEU A 34 -16.39 0.63 1.92
CA LEU A 34 -15.35 0.19 2.85
C LEU A 34 -14.06 1.01 2.74
N THR A 35 -13.51 1.42 3.89
CA THR A 35 -12.16 2.00 4.00
C THR A 35 -11.10 0.90 4.01
N PHE A 36 -9.84 1.25 3.72
CA PHE A 36 -8.74 0.29 3.88
C PHE A 36 -8.51 -0.10 5.34
N GLU A 37 -8.79 0.80 6.28
CA GLU A 37 -8.80 0.50 7.72
C GLU A 37 -9.71 -0.69 8.05
N ALA A 38 -10.97 -0.63 7.61
CA ALA A 38 -11.96 -1.65 7.88
C ALA A 38 -11.57 -3.00 7.25
N ILE A 39 -11.08 -2.99 6.02
CA ILE A 39 -10.64 -4.20 5.32
C ILE A 39 -9.40 -4.77 6.00
N ALA A 40 -8.38 -3.94 6.29
CA ALA A 40 -7.14 -4.38 6.91
C ALA A 40 -7.39 -5.02 8.29
N LYS A 41 -8.28 -4.42 9.09
CA LYS A 41 -8.72 -4.99 10.37
C LYS A 41 -9.37 -6.36 10.20
N HIS A 42 -10.21 -6.54 9.18
CA HIS A 42 -10.84 -7.82 8.88
C HIS A 42 -9.81 -8.88 8.44
N LEU A 43 -8.83 -8.50 7.63
CA LEU A 43 -7.76 -9.41 7.17
C LEU A 43 -6.74 -9.73 8.25
N GLY A 44 -6.57 -8.88 9.27
CA GLY A 44 -5.48 -8.98 10.23
C GLY A 44 -4.14 -8.50 9.65
N ARG A 45 -4.19 -7.54 8.72
CA ARG A 45 -3.02 -6.93 8.06
C ARG A 45 -2.87 -5.46 8.45
N SER A 46 -1.71 -4.87 8.19
CA SER A 46 -1.58 -3.41 8.22
C SER A 46 -2.35 -2.77 7.05
N GLU A 47 -2.81 -1.53 7.23
CA GLU A 47 -3.56 -0.81 6.20
C GLU A 47 -2.78 -0.66 4.89
N VAL A 48 -1.48 -0.33 4.99
CA VAL A 48 -0.62 -0.20 3.82
C VAL A 48 -0.43 -1.54 3.11
N ALA A 49 -0.29 -2.64 3.85
CA ALA A 49 -0.20 -3.98 3.24
C ALA A 49 -1.52 -4.39 2.58
N CYS A 50 -2.66 -4.00 3.15
CA CYS A 50 -3.98 -4.21 2.56
C CYS A 50 -4.16 -3.40 1.27
N ALA A 51 -3.81 -2.12 1.26
CA ALA A 51 -3.87 -1.29 0.06
C ALA A 51 -2.92 -1.82 -1.03
N ALA A 52 -1.70 -2.22 -0.66
CA ALA A 52 -0.75 -2.81 -1.59
C ALA A 52 -1.23 -4.15 -2.17
N LEU A 53 -2.01 -4.94 -1.43
CA LEU A 53 -2.68 -6.14 -1.94
C LEU A 53 -3.69 -5.79 -3.04
N PHE A 54 -4.45 -4.71 -2.90
CA PHE A 54 -5.41 -4.24 -3.90
C PHE A 54 -4.75 -3.73 -5.19
N TYR A 55 -3.49 -3.34 -5.13
CA TYR A 55 -2.66 -3.03 -6.31
C TYR A 55 -1.81 -4.23 -6.78
N ALA A 56 -2.05 -5.43 -6.26
CA ALA A 56 -1.27 -6.66 -6.52
C ALA A 56 0.24 -6.52 -6.26
N GLN A 57 0.63 -5.71 -5.27
CA GLN A 57 2.03 -5.49 -4.87
C GLN A 57 2.46 -6.35 -3.68
N THR A 58 1.53 -7.09 -3.07
CA THR A 58 1.82 -8.09 -2.04
C THR A 58 1.13 -9.40 -2.37
N THR A 59 1.64 -10.49 -1.82
CA THR A 59 1.05 -11.82 -1.99
C THR A 59 -0.13 -11.96 -1.04
N ALA A 60 -1.25 -12.52 -1.51
CA ALA A 60 -2.37 -12.94 -0.67
C ALA A 60 -2.09 -14.32 -0.08
N THR A 61 -2.43 -14.56 1.19
CA THR A 61 -2.58 -15.92 1.71
C THR A 61 -3.93 -16.49 1.30
N ASP A 62 -4.12 -17.80 1.41
CA ASP A 62 -5.43 -18.42 1.18
C ASP A 62 -6.50 -17.84 2.13
N GLU A 63 -6.13 -17.54 3.38
CA GLU A 63 -6.98 -16.87 4.35
C GLU A 63 -7.34 -15.44 3.93
N ASP A 64 -6.40 -14.67 3.36
CA ASP A 64 -6.70 -13.33 2.81
C ASP A 64 -7.75 -13.43 1.70
N ILE A 65 -7.61 -14.42 0.80
CA ILE A 65 -8.51 -14.62 -0.35
C ILE A 65 -9.91 -14.99 0.12
N GLU A 66 -10.04 -15.92 1.07
CA GLU A 66 -11.33 -16.33 1.63
C GLU A 66 -12.04 -15.16 2.32
N LYS A 67 -11.32 -14.42 3.18
CA LYS A 67 -11.87 -13.25 3.88
C LYS A 67 -12.27 -12.14 2.91
N LEU A 68 -11.45 -11.86 1.88
CA LEU A 68 -11.80 -10.88 0.86
C LEU A 68 -13.02 -11.29 0.04
N SER A 69 -13.12 -12.57 -0.35
CA SER A 69 -14.27 -13.11 -1.06
C SER A 69 -15.56 -12.86 -0.28
N GLN A 70 -15.56 -13.19 1.02
CA GLN A 70 -16.71 -13.02 1.90
C GLN A 70 -17.03 -11.55 2.16
N LEU A 71 -16.02 -10.73 2.45
CA LEU A 71 -16.22 -9.32 2.77
C LEU A 71 -16.74 -8.54 1.56
N LEU A 72 -16.23 -8.84 0.36
CA LEU A 72 -16.48 -8.09 -0.88
C LEU A 72 -17.56 -8.71 -1.77
N ASP A 73 -18.17 -9.84 -1.36
CA ASP A 73 -19.14 -10.61 -2.17
C ASP A 73 -18.60 -10.96 -3.57
N LEU A 74 -17.30 -11.23 -3.66
CA LEU A 74 -16.64 -11.64 -4.91
C LEU A 74 -16.53 -13.18 -4.96
N PRO A 75 -16.74 -13.82 -6.12
CA PRO A 75 -16.65 -15.28 -6.22
C PRO A 75 -15.28 -15.81 -5.80
N LEU A 76 -15.24 -16.72 -4.81
CA LEU A 76 -13.99 -17.27 -4.27
C LEU A 76 -13.10 -17.85 -5.37
N LEU A 77 -13.66 -18.67 -6.28
CA LEU A 77 -12.92 -19.28 -7.38
C LEU A 77 -12.26 -18.24 -8.30
N MET A 78 -12.87 -17.08 -8.50
CA MET A 78 -12.31 -15.98 -9.29
C MET A 78 -11.08 -15.39 -8.58
N LEU A 79 -11.20 -15.08 -7.27
CA LEU A 79 -10.10 -14.54 -6.49
C LEU A 79 -8.95 -15.56 -6.33
N THR A 80 -9.25 -16.83 -6.06
CA THR A 80 -8.22 -17.88 -5.96
C THR A 80 -7.41 -17.98 -7.25
N LYS A 81 -8.06 -18.04 -8.42
CA LYS A 81 -7.35 -18.09 -9.71
C LYS A 81 -6.48 -16.84 -9.97
N ALA A 82 -6.92 -15.69 -9.49
CA ALA A 82 -6.27 -14.41 -9.78
C ALA A 82 -5.18 -14.03 -8.75
N MET A 83 -5.33 -14.45 -7.50
CA MET A 83 -4.51 -13.98 -6.36
C MET A 83 -3.62 -15.06 -5.75
N ALA A 84 -3.88 -16.36 -5.98
CA ALA A 84 -3.01 -17.46 -5.55
C ALA A 84 -1.78 -17.64 -6.48
N VAL A 85 -1.15 -16.51 -6.83
CA VAL A 85 0.01 -16.43 -7.71
C VAL A 85 1.06 -15.49 -7.10
N PHE A 86 2.30 -15.60 -7.58
CA PHE A 86 3.34 -14.63 -7.19
C PHE A 86 3.09 -13.29 -7.90
N PRO A 87 3.02 -12.17 -7.17
CA PRO A 87 2.77 -10.87 -7.77
C PRO A 87 3.99 -10.39 -8.57
N ASN A 88 3.72 -9.83 -9.74
CA ASN A 88 4.71 -9.11 -10.54
C ASN A 88 4.75 -7.63 -10.08
N ARG A 89 5.57 -7.37 -9.06
CA ARG A 89 5.63 -6.08 -8.36
C ARG A 89 6.34 -5.00 -9.19
N GLY A 90 6.02 -3.74 -8.93
CA GLY A 90 6.72 -2.57 -9.49
C GLY A 90 6.10 -1.99 -10.76
N HIS A 91 4.93 -2.49 -11.20
CA HIS A 91 4.28 -2.03 -12.43
C HIS A 91 3.14 -1.02 -12.21
N SER A 92 2.72 -0.79 -10.97
CA SER A 92 1.55 0.04 -10.65
C SER A 92 1.65 1.51 -11.09
N GLY A 93 2.82 2.02 -11.45
CA GLY A 93 2.99 3.41 -11.88
C GLY A 93 4.29 3.63 -12.65
N PRO A 94 4.41 4.73 -13.42
CA PRO A 94 5.63 5.08 -14.12
C PRO A 94 6.73 5.54 -13.16
N MET A 95 7.98 5.45 -13.62
CA MET A 95 9.13 6.08 -12.98
C MET A 95 9.77 7.08 -13.96
N PRO A 96 10.01 8.35 -13.58
CA PRO A 96 9.65 8.94 -12.28
C PRO A 96 8.12 9.00 -12.05
N PRO A 97 7.65 9.01 -10.80
CA PRO A 97 6.23 9.14 -10.50
C PRO A 97 5.67 10.46 -11.04
N VAL A 98 4.45 10.45 -11.58
CA VAL A 98 3.79 11.67 -12.08
C VAL A 98 2.70 12.17 -11.12
N GLU A 99 2.21 11.30 -10.24
CA GLU A 99 1.23 11.67 -9.22
C GLU A 99 1.95 12.45 -8.10
N PRO A 100 1.50 13.69 -7.77
CA PRO A 100 2.21 14.56 -6.84
C PRO A 100 2.49 13.96 -5.45
N LEU A 101 1.56 13.24 -4.82
CA LEU A 101 1.77 12.65 -3.50
C LEU A 101 2.91 11.62 -3.55
N ILE A 102 2.90 10.70 -4.53
CA ILE A 102 3.96 9.71 -4.72
C ILE A 102 5.28 10.39 -5.11
N TYR A 103 5.24 11.44 -5.93
CA TYR A 103 6.45 12.18 -6.33
C TYR A 103 7.17 12.80 -5.14
N ARG A 104 6.46 13.28 -4.10
CA ARG A 104 7.13 13.78 -2.88
C ARG A 104 7.92 12.72 -2.14
N LEU A 105 7.44 11.47 -2.13
CA LEU A 105 8.21 10.35 -1.55
C LEU A 105 9.48 10.07 -2.36
N TYR A 106 9.40 10.14 -3.68
CA TYR A 106 10.57 10.05 -4.56
C TYR A 106 11.55 11.21 -4.33
N GLU A 107 11.06 12.44 -4.17
CA GLU A 107 11.86 13.64 -3.89
C GLU A 107 12.61 13.53 -2.54
N VAL A 108 11.96 12.95 -1.50
CA VAL A 108 12.63 12.65 -0.23
C VAL A 108 13.79 11.67 -0.43
N VAL A 109 13.61 10.62 -1.22
CA VAL A 109 14.70 9.67 -1.53
C VAL A 109 15.82 10.38 -2.29
N GLN A 110 15.48 11.21 -3.28
CA GLN A 110 16.46 11.95 -4.07
C GLN A 110 17.31 12.91 -3.23
N ASN A 111 16.68 13.63 -2.29
CA ASN A 111 17.36 14.65 -1.49
C ASN A 111 18.08 14.06 -0.27
N TYR A 112 17.50 13.06 0.39
CA TYR A 112 18.01 12.51 1.66
C TYR A 112 18.67 11.13 1.52
N GLY A 113 18.68 10.51 0.34
CA GLY A 113 19.23 9.16 0.14
C GLY A 113 20.66 9.00 0.64
N TYR A 114 21.56 9.94 0.31
CA TYR A 114 22.94 9.90 0.79
C TYR A 114 23.06 10.23 2.29
N ALA A 115 22.19 11.08 2.83
CA ALA A 115 22.14 11.35 4.27
C ALA A 115 21.72 10.11 5.06
N TYR A 116 20.68 9.40 4.60
CA TYR A 116 20.29 8.10 5.17
C TYR A 116 21.43 7.09 5.08
N LYS A 117 22.07 6.97 3.91
CA LYS A 117 23.20 6.06 3.72
C LYS A 117 24.31 6.31 4.76
N ALA A 118 24.73 7.56 4.92
CA ALA A 118 25.80 7.92 5.85
C ALA A 118 25.43 7.57 7.31
N ILE A 119 24.26 8.01 7.78
CA ILE A 119 23.80 7.76 9.16
C ILE A 119 23.62 6.26 9.42
N LEU A 120 23.07 5.52 8.47
CA LEU A 120 22.91 4.07 8.59
C LEU A 120 24.27 3.37 8.66
N ASN A 121 25.25 3.81 7.85
CA ASN A 121 26.60 3.24 7.91
C ASN A 121 27.29 3.53 9.26
N GLU A 122 27.17 4.75 9.80
CA GLU A 122 27.73 5.08 11.11
C GLU A 122 27.07 4.29 12.26
N LYS A 123 25.77 3.99 12.17
CA LYS A 123 25.02 3.31 13.23
C LYS A 123 25.06 1.78 13.16
N PHE A 124 25.12 1.22 11.95
CA PHE A 124 24.90 -0.22 11.73
C PHE A 124 26.01 -0.90 10.91
N GLY A 125 27.00 -0.15 10.40
CA GLY A 125 28.11 -0.66 9.61
C GLY A 125 27.81 -0.75 8.11
N ASP A 126 28.53 -1.60 7.38
CA ASP A 126 28.29 -1.82 5.95
C ASP A 126 27.13 -2.80 5.74
N GLY A 127 26.13 -2.40 4.95
CA GLY A 127 24.87 -3.14 4.81
C GLY A 127 23.72 -2.28 4.28
N ILE A 128 22.51 -2.82 4.34
CA ILE A 128 21.30 -2.19 3.83
C ILE A 128 20.10 -2.44 4.74
N MET A 129 19.15 -1.51 4.78
CA MET A 129 17.83 -1.76 5.34
C MET A 129 17.00 -2.59 4.33
N SER A 130 16.60 -3.79 4.70
CA SER A 130 15.79 -4.69 3.85
C SER A 130 14.43 -4.08 3.52
N ALA A 131 14.03 -4.17 2.24
CA ALA A 131 12.68 -3.89 1.75
C ALA A 131 11.78 -5.15 1.64
N ILE A 132 12.27 -6.31 2.09
CA ILE A 132 11.53 -7.59 2.06
C ILE A 132 11.15 -8.02 3.49
N ARG A 133 12.12 -8.09 4.41
CA ARG A 133 11.82 -8.23 5.84
C ARG A 133 11.55 -6.84 6.42
N PHE A 134 10.42 -6.30 6.02
CA PHE A 134 10.09 -4.89 6.10
C PHE A 134 8.63 -4.68 6.53
N GLY A 135 8.38 -3.61 7.28
CA GLY A 135 7.04 -3.12 7.60
C GLY A 135 6.95 -1.61 7.42
N THR A 136 5.78 -1.14 7.02
CA THR A 136 5.47 0.28 6.90
C THR A 136 4.04 0.57 7.38
N LYS A 137 3.83 1.78 7.89
CA LYS A 137 2.53 2.29 8.34
C LYS A 137 2.44 3.80 8.09
N VAL A 138 1.21 4.28 8.01
CA VAL A 138 0.88 5.70 7.90
C VAL A 138 0.06 6.09 9.11
N GLU A 139 0.43 7.17 9.77
CA GLU A 139 -0.26 7.72 10.92
C GLU A 139 -0.52 9.21 10.69
N LYS A 140 -1.64 9.68 11.24
CA LYS A 140 -1.93 11.12 11.29
C LYS A 140 -1.50 11.64 12.66
N ASP A 141 -0.69 12.67 12.65
CA ASP A 141 -0.27 13.41 13.84
C ASP A 141 -0.84 14.84 13.79
N ILE A 142 -1.02 15.47 14.95
CA ILE A 142 -1.49 16.86 15.05
C ILE A 142 -0.48 17.62 15.92
N ASP A 143 0.12 18.68 15.38
CA ASP A 143 1.06 19.48 16.15
C ASP A 143 0.36 20.40 17.17
N GLU A 144 1.16 21.10 17.98
CA GLU A 144 0.67 22.02 19.01
C GLU A 144 -0.13 23.20 18.42
N GLU A 145 0.10 23.54 17.16
CA GLU A 145 -0.62 24.58 16.43
C GLU A 145 -1.92 24.08 15.76
N GLY A 146 -2.18 22.77 15.86
CA GLY A 146 -3.36 22.12 15.29
C GLY A 146 -3.21 21.72 13.82
N ASN A 147 -2.02 21.81 13.23
CA ASN A 147 -1.78 21.38 11.86
C ASN A 147 -1.68 19.85 11.78
N PRO A 148 -2.34 19.21 10.79
CA PRO A 148 -2.21 17.78 10.58
C PRO A 148 -0.92 17.42 9.84
N TRP A 149 -0.20 16.44 10.37
CA TRP A 149 1.01 15.87 9.78
C TRP A 149 0.78 14.41 9.38
N VAL A 150 1.47 13.99 8.31
CA VAL A 150 1.50 12.59 7.87
C VAL A 150 2.82 11.99 8.32
N VAL A 151 2.74 10.96 9.18
CA VAL A 151 3.90 10.22 9.66
C VAL A 151 3.97 8.88 8.92
N ILE A 152 5.00 8.69 8.10
CA ILE A 152 5.29 7.43 7.44
C ILE A 152 6.46 6.76 8.17
N THR A 153 6.22 5.58 8.73
CA THR A 153 7.27 4.80 9.37
C THR A 153 7.79 3.71 8.44
N MET A 154 9.11 3.64 8.24
CA MET A 154 9.78 2.56 7.53
C MET A 154 10.60 1.71 8.50
N ARG A 155 10.26 0.43 8.67
CA ARG A 155 10.94 -0.48 9.58
C ARG A 155 11.43 -1.72 8.84
N GLY A 156 12.68 -1.66 8.37
CA GLY A 156 13.35 -2.80 7.76
C GLY A 156 14.34 -3.47 8.70
N LYS A 157 14.53 -4.77 8.52
CA LYS A 157 15.68 -5.49 9.10
C LYS A 157 16.96 -4.93 8.47
N TRP A 158 17.96 -4.60 9.27
CA TRP A 158 19.35 -4.46 8.80
C TRP A 158 19.89 -5.83 8.40
#